data_AF-A0A9W7H164-F1
#
_entry.id   AF-A0A9W7H164-F1
#
_cell.length_a   1.000
_cell.length_b   1.000
_cell.length_c   1.000
_cell.angle_alpha   90.00
_cell.angle_beta   90.00
_cell.angle_gamma   90.00
#
_symmetry.space_group_name_H-M   'P 1'
#
loop_
_entity.id
_entity.type
_entity.pdbx_description
1 polymer ?
#
loop_
_entity_poly.entity_id
_entity_poly.type
_entity_poly.pdbx_seq_one_letter_code
_entity_poly.pdbx_strand_id
1 'polypeptide(L)'
;MATSPLNVHARSNSLPSRQHPITSQIDERLNQLRESQSTSASSSIGHQLNRLQDLYESVDMLLQLPHSRQALAQEQQKKLVEQLLDGSLIYETAKDALLQLKKGSLQGFAPKTRSREDVETGAVSRTLKQVEALTVNVLESLLSFILGPEAASKSSPWSSH
;
A
#
# COMPACT_ATOMS: atom_id res chain seq x y z
N MET A 1 -32.24 -34.46 -42.19
CA MET A 1 -31.25 -33.37 -42.18
C MET A 1 -31.89 -32.13 -42.79
N ALA A 2 -32.18 -31.12 -41.99
CA ALA A 2 -32.27 -29.71 -42.38
C ALA A 2 -32.21 -28.90 -41.09
N THR A 3 -31.21 -28.04 -41.00
CA THR A 3 -30.76 -27.32 -39.82
C THR A 3 -31.48 -25.97 -39.69
N SER A 4 -31.98 -25.71 -38.47
CA SER A 4 -32.03 -24.46 -37.67
C SER A 4 -31.91 -23.09 -38.39
N PRO A 5 -32.59 -22.01 -37.92
CA PRO A 5 -32.21 -21.45 -36.62
C PRO A 5 -33.37 -21.05 -35.68
N LEU A 6 -33.14 -21.31 -34.40
CA LEU A 6 -33.87 -20.79 -33.26
C LEU A 6 -33.60 -19.28 -33.14
N ASN A 7 -34.66 -18.47 -33.25
CA ASN A 7 -34.63 -17.05 -32.97
C ASN A 7 -34.64 -16.82 -31.45
N VAL A 8 -33.47 -16.90 -30.83
CA VAL A 8 -33.24 -16.44 -29.45
C VAL A 8 -32.60 -15.07 -29.49
N HIS A 9 -33.44 -14.05 -29.51
CA HIS A 9 -33.00 -12.66 -29.41
C HIS A 9 -32.85 -12.25 -27.93
N ALA A 10 -31.87 -12.85 -27.25
CA ALA A 10 -31.43 -12.38 -25.95
C ALA A 10 -30.61 -11.09 -26.12
N ARG A 11 -31.30 -9.97 -26.39
CA ARG A 11 -30.72 -8.63 -26.25
C ARG A 11 -30.60 -8.32 -24.77
N SER A 12 -29.47 -8.71 -24.18
CA SER A 12 -29.00 -8.13 -22.93
C SER A 12 -28.77 -6.64 -23.17
N ASN A 13 -29.77 -5.81 -22.86
CA ASN A 13 -29.58 -4.39 -22.71
C ASN A 13 -28.81 -4.17 -21.41
N SER A 14 -27.49 -4.31 -21.44
CA SER A 14 -26.64 -3.62 -20.49
C SER A 14 -26.99 -2.13 -20.62
N LEU A 15 -27.67 -1.60 -19.61
CA LEU A 15 -27.82 -0.16 -19.44
C LEU A 15 -26.43 0.46 -19.63
N PRO A 16 -26.31 1.61 -20.32
CA PRO A 16 -25.03 2.30 -20.30
C PRO A 16 -24.67 2.49 -18.84
N SER A 17 -23.47 2.06 -18.43
CA SER A 17 -22.87 2.47 -17.16
C SER A 17 -22.85 3.98 -17.19
N ARG A 18 -23.93 4.59 -16.70
CA ARG A 18 -24.12 6.02 -16.74
C ARG A 18 -23.08 6.53 -15.77
N GLN A 19 -21.97 7.02 -16.34
CA GLN A 19 -20.96 7.74 -15.56
C GLN A 19 -21.73 8.73 -14.68
N HIS A 20 -21.40 8.74 -13.40
CA HIS A 20 -22.12 9.52 -12.40
C HIS A 20 -22.24 10.96 -12.95
N PRO A 21 -23.40 11.64 -12.83
CA PRO A 21 -23.60 12.97 -13.43
C PRO A 21 -22.49 13.97 -13.05
N ILE A 22 -21.92 13.80 -11.84
CA ILE A 22 -20.78 14.57 -11.33
C ILE A 22 -19.47 14.23 -12.08
N THR A 23 -19.22 12.97 -12.41
CA THR A 23 -18.00 12.57 -13.16
C THR A 23 -18.02 13.08 -14.59
N SER A 24 -19.19 13.11 -15.25
CA SER A 24 -19.33 13.68 -16.59
C SER A 24 -19.15 15.20 -16.58
N GLN A 25 -19.63 15.88 -15.53
CA GLN A 25 -19.43 17.32 -15.35
C GLN A 25 -17.94 17.67 -15.15
N ILE A 26 -17.21 16.89 -14.37
CA ILE A 26 -15.75 17.07 -14.19
C ILE A 26 -15.00 16.89 -15.52
N ASP A 27 -15.32 15.84 -16.28
CA ASP A 27 -14.68 15.56 -17.58
C ASP A 27 -14.91 16.68 -18.60
N GLU A 28 -16.15 17.17 -18.69
CA GLU A 28 -16.51 18.28 -19.58
C GLU A 28 -15.76 19.57 -19.21
N ARG A 29 -15.64 19.88 -17.92
CA ARG A 29 -14.88 21.05 -17.44
C ARG A 29 -13.38 20.92 -17.72
N LEU A 30 -12.81 19.72 -17.60
CA LEU A 30 -11.41 19.44 -17.94
C LEU A 30 -11.14 19.58 -19.44
N ASN A 31 -12.03 19.08 -20.29
CA ASN A 31 -11.91 19.22 -21.74
C ASN A 31 -11.99 20.68 -22.18
N GLN A 32 -12.95 21.43 -21.63
CA GLN A 32 -13.04 22.87 -21.89
C GLN A 32 -11.81 23.66 -21.42
N LEU A 33 -11.18 23.26 -20.31
CA LEU A 33 -9.93 23.87 -19.85
C LEU A 33 -8.78 23.59 -20.84
N ARG A 34 -8.68 22.35 -21.33
CA ARG A 34 -7.67 21.93 -22.31
C ARG A 34 -7.84 22.65 -23.66
N GLU A 35 -9.08 22.82 -24.11
CA GLU A 35 -9.40 23.57 -25.34
C GLU A 35 -8.99 25.04 -25.22
N SER A 36 -9.27 25.67 -24.08
CA SER A 36 -8.89 27.06 -23.83
C SER A 36 -7.37 27.30 -23.79
N GLN A 37 -6.56 26.28 -23.49
CA GLN A 37 -5.09 26.34 -23.58
C GLN A 37 -4.57 26.10 -24.99
N SER A 38 -5.35 25.42 -25.84
CA SER A 38 -4.93 25.01 -27.19
C SER A 38 -5.31 26.04 -28.26
N THR A 39 -6.39 26.81 -28.03
CA THR A 39 -6.77 27.93 -28.89
C THR A 39 -6.03 29.19 -28.46
N SER A 40 -5.41 29.94 -29.38
CA SER A 40 -4.75 31.25 -29.10
C SER A 40 -5.73 32.38 -28.71
N ALA A 41 -6.92 32.04 -28.22
CA ALA A 41 -7.88 32.98 -27.68
C ALA A 41 -7.39 33.44 -26.30
N SER A 42 -7.09 34.73 -26.15
CA SER A 42 -6.72 35.33 -24.87
C SER A 42 -7.94 35.36 -23.93
N SER A 43 -8.15 34.27 -23.19
CA SER A 43 -9.11 34.28 -22.08
C SER A 43 -8.51 35.09 -20.93
N SER A 44 -9.26 36.06 -20.40
CA SER A 44 -8.83 36.81 -19.22
C SER A 44 -8.51 35.86 -18.06
N ILE A 45 -7.44 36.16 -17.32
CA ILE A 45 -6.97 35.38 -16.16
C ILE A 45 -8.09 35.12 -15.15
N GLY A 46 -9.03 36.06 -14.99
CA GLY A 46 -10.19 35.88 -14.10
C GLY A 46 -11.12 34.74 -14.54
N HIS A 47 -11.31 34.54 -15.85
CA HIS A 47 -12.13 33.44 -16.37
C HIS A 47 -11.45 32.08 -16.18
N GLN A 48 -10.12 32.01 -16.22
CA GLN A 48 -9.38 30.77 -15.95
C GLN A 48 -9.45 30.39 -14.46
N LEU A 49 -9.28 31.38 -13.57
CA LEU A 49 -9.41 31.16 -12.12
C LEU A 49 -10.82 30.70 -11.72
N ASN A 50 -11.86 31.30 -12.30
CA ASN A 50 -13.24 30.86 -12.05
C ASN A 50 -13.49 29.43 -12.55
N ARG A 51 -12.98 29.06 -13.73
CA ARG A 51 -13.09 27.68 -14.24
C ARG A 51 -12.39 26.66 -13.34
N LEU A 52 -11.24 27.03 -12.77
CA LEU A 52 -10.51 26.19 -11.83
C LEU A 52 -11.25 26.05 -10.50
N GLN A 53 -11.86 27.13 -10.03
CA GLN A 53 -12.70 27.13 -8.84
C GLN A 53 -13.92 26.21 -9.00
N ASP A 54 -14.64 26.32 -10.13
CA ASP A 54 -15.79 25.44 -10.45
C ASP A 54 -15.38 23.96 -10.48
N LEU A 55 -14.20 23.66 -11.03
CA LEU A 55 -13.66 22.31 -11.08
C LEU A 55 -13.33 21.79 -9.67
N TYR A 56 -12.70 22.62 -8.84
CA TYR A 56 -12.39 22.27 -7.46
C TYR A 56 -13.65 21.96 -6.66
N GLU A 57 -14.68 22.79 -6.79
CA GLU A 57 -15.98 22.58 -6.13
C GLU A 57 -16.68 21.30 -6.62
N SER A 58 -16.55 20.98 -7.92
CA SER A 58 -17.10 19.74 -8.49
C SER A 58 -16.39 18.48 -7.96
N VAL A 59 -15.07 18.53 -7.80
CA VAL A 59 -14.27 17.43 -7.22
C VAL A 59 -14.55 17.29 -5.73
N ASP A 60 -14.65 18.40 -5.01
CA ASP A 60 -14.99 18.39 -3.58
C ASP A 60 -16.38 17.76 -3.35
N MET A 61 -17.38 18.13 -4.16
CA MET A 61 -18.69 17.49 -4.15
C MET A 61 -18.57 15.98 -4.39
N LEU A 62 -17.78 15.54 -5.37
CA LEU A 62 -17.55 14.11 -5.64
C LEU A 62 -16.93 13.38 -4.42
N LEU A 63 -15.99 14.01 -3.73
CA LEU A 63 -15.35 13.45 -2.53
C LEU A 63 -16.28 13.42 -1.31
N GLN A 64 -17.24 14.34 -1.24
CA GLN A 64 -18.24 14.36 -0.17
C GLN A 64 -19.32 13.27 -0.32
N LEU A 65 -19.50 12.70 -1.52
CA LEU A 65 -20.48 11.62 -1.74
C LEU A 65 -20.18 10.40 -0.85
N PRO A 66 -21.18 9.83 -0.15
CA PRO A 66 -20.99 8.68 0.73
C PRO A 66 -20.31 7.48 0.05
N HIS A 67 -20.68 7.23 -1.21
CA HIS A 67 -20.13 6.13 -2.01
C HIS A 67 -18.63 6.32 -2.32
N SER A 68 -18.18 7.55 -2.61
CA SER A 68 -16.76 7.85 -2.85
C SER A 68 -15.94 7.69 -1.57
N ARG A 69 -16.47 8.16 -0.43
CA ARG A 69 -15.83 7.99 0.88
C ARG A 69 -15.76 6.52 1.29
N GLN A 70 -16.81 5.76 1.03
CA GLN A 70 -16.84 4.33 1.26
C GLN A 70 -15.83 3.60 0.38
N ALA A 71 -15.75 3.91 -0.92
CA ALA A 71 -14.77 3.31 -1.82
C ALA A 71 -13.32 3.58 -1.38
N LEU A 72 -13.00 4.82 -0.98
CA LEU A 72 -11.69 5.18 -0.44
C LEU A 72 -11.37 4.42 0.86
N ALA A 73 -12.32 4.32 1.78
CA ALA A 73 -12.15 3.57 3.02
C ALA A 73 -11.92 2.08 2.76
N GLN A 74 -12.68 1.48 1.82
CA GLN A 74 -12.53 0.08 1.44
C GLN A 74 -11.14 -0.20 0.83
N GLU A 75 -10.63 0.68 -0.02
CA GLU A 75 -9.29 0.54 -0.61
C GLU A 75 -8.19 0.60 0.46
N GLN A 76 -8.33 1.51 1.45
CA GLN A 76 -7.38 1.57 2.57
C GLN A 76 -7.43 0.30 3.43
N GLN A 77 -8.63 -0.21 3.72
CA GLN A 77 -8.77 -1.47 4.46
C GLN A 77 -8.17 -2.64 3.70
N LYS A 78 -8.40 -2.74 2.40
CA LYS A 78 -7.82 -3.78 1.54
C LYS A 78 -6.29 -3.73 1.58
N LYS A 79 -5.70 -2.54 1.44
CA LYS A 79 -4.24 -2.35 1.50
C LYS A 79 -3.65 -2.78 2.85
N LEU A 80 -4.31 -2.44 3.96
CA LEU A 80 -3.87 -2.88 5.29
C LEU A 80 -3.93 -4.40 5.44
N VAL A 81 -4.99 -5.03 4.93
CA VAL A 81 -5.14 -6.49 4.95
C VAL A 81 -4.05 -7.17 4.12
N GLU A 82 -3.75 -6.66 2.93
CA GLU A 82 -2.66 -7.18 2.08
C GLU A 82 -1.29 -7.08 2.75
N GLN A 83 -0.98 -5.94 3.39
CA GLN A 83 0.27 -5.76 4.13
C GLN A 83 0.39 -6.67 5.35
N LEU A 84 -0.70 -6.89 6.08
CA LEU A 84 -0.71 -7.79 7.23
C LEU A 84 -0.50 -9.26 6.80
N LEU A 85 -1.14 -9.67 5.69
CA LEU A 85 -0.96 -11.00 5.13
C LEU A 85 0.48 -11.24 4.69
N ASP A 86 1.11 -10.26 4.03
CA ASP A 86 2.52 -10.33 3.64
C ASP A 86 3.44 -10.47 4.86
N GLY A 87 3.21 -9.66 5.91
CA GLY A 87 3.94 -9.77 7.18
C GLY A 87 3.77 -11.14 7.87
N SER A 88 2.57 -11.71 7.84
CA SER A 88 2.29 -13.03 8.42
C SER A 88 3.02 -14.16 7.68
N LEU A 89 3.14 -14.08 6.35
CA LEU A 89 3.86 -15.07 5.55
C LEU A 89 5.37 -15.02 5.84
N ILE A 90 5.92 -13.82 6.01
CA ILE A 90 7.32 -13.62 6.41
C ILE A 90 7.57 -14.22 7.80
N TYR A 91 6.66 -14.01 8.76
CA TYR A 91 6.78 -14.55 10.11
C TYR A 91 6.78 -16.08 10.13
N GLU A 92 5.82 -16.74 9.47
CA GLU A 92 5.79 -18.21 9.42
C GLU A 92 7.01 -18.77 8.68
N THR A 93 7.46 -18.12 7.61
CA THR A 93 8.70 -18.52 6.90
C THR A 93 9.93 -18.41 7.81
N ALA A 94 10.05 -17.32 8.56
CA ALA A 94 11.17 -17.12 9.49
C ALA A 94 11.13 -18.14 10.64
N LYS A 95 9.94 -18.40 11.19
CA LYS A 95 9.71 -19.42 12.22
C LYS A 95 10.09 -20.82 11.71
N ASP A 96 9.70 -21.18 10.49
CA ASP A 96 10.07 -22.45 9.88
C ASP A 96 11.59 -22.56 9.66
N ALA A 97 12.24 -21.50 9.19
CA ALA A 97 13.71 -21.47 9.05
C ALA A 97 14.42 -21.66 10.40
N LEU A 98 13.92 -21.04 11.47
CA LEU A 98 14.43 -21.21 12.83
C LEU A 98 14.22 -22.63 13.36
N LEU A 99 13.05 -23.22 13.09
CA LEU A 99 12.77 -24.61 13.46
C LEU A 99 13.68 -25.59 12.70
N GLN A 100 13.94 -25.33 11.43
CA GLN A 100 14.89 -26.11 10.61
C GLN A 100 16.32 -25.99 11.12
N LEU A 101 16.77 -24.80 11.50
CA LEU A 101 18.09 -24.60 12.11
C LEU A 101 18.23 -25.35 13.43
N LYS A 102 17.21 -25.29 14.29
CA LYS A 102 17.18 -26.03 15.56
C LYS A 102 17.20 -27.54 15.35
N LYS A 103 16.50 -28.05 14.33
CA LYS A 103 16.49 -29.49 13.98
C LYS A 103 17.81 -29.94 13.35
N GLY A 104 18.40 -29.10 12.48
CA GLY A 104 19.70 -29.35 11.83
C GLY A 104 20.89 -29.29 12.80
N SER A 105 20.82 -28.46 13.84
CA SER A 105 21.81 -28.42 14.92
C SER A 105 21.85 -29.69 15.77
N LEU A 106 20.80 -30.53 15.72
CA LEU A 106 20.71 -31.78 16.49
C LEU A 106 21.13 -33.03 15.69
N GLN A 107 21.46 -32.89 14.40
CA GLN A 107 21.88 -34.02 13.56
C GLN A 107 23.39 -34.03 13.23
N GLY A 108 24.18 -33.14 13.84
CA GLY A 108 25.61 -32.98 13.54
C GLY A 108 26.59 -33.27 14.68
N PHE A 109 26.16 -33.51 15.91
CA PHE A 109 27.09 -33.72 17.03
C PHE A 109 26.70 -34.92 17.87
N ALA A 110 27.30 -36.07 17.55
CA ALA A 110 27.47 -37.15 18.52
C ALA A 110 28.58 -36.74 19.52
N PRO A 111 28.33 -36.68 20.84
CA PRO A 111 29.37 -36.33 21.79
C PRO A 111 30.17 -37.56 22.20
N LYS A 112 31.42 -37.66 21.73
CA LYS A 112 32.45 -38.50 22.37
C LYS A 112 33.13 -37.66 23.45
N THR A 113 32.83 -38.04 24.69
CA THR A 113 33.36 -37.55 25.98
C THR A 113 34.77 -36.95 25.96
N ARG A 114 34.95 -35.72 26.47
CA ARG A 114 35.68 -35.43 27.73
C ARG A 114 35.96 -33.93 27.90
N SER A 115 35.57 -33.46 29.08
CA SER A 115 36.19 -32.39 29.90
C SER A 115 36.14 -30.94 29.40
N ARG A 116 35.78 -30.09 30.37
CA ARG A 116 36.11 -28.66 30.50
C ARG A 116 35.06 -27.67 29.98
N GLU A 117 34.30 -27.20 30.95
CA GLU A 117 33.51 -25.97 30.95
C GLU A 117 34.31 -24.83 30.29
N ASP A 118 33.75 -24.19 29.25
CA ASP A 118 33.92 -22.75 28.86
C ASP A 118 33.46 -22.45 27.41
N VAL A 119 33.24 -23.44 26.53
CA VAL A 119 32.93 -23.16 25.10
C VAL A 119 31.42 -23.13 24.80
N GLU A 120 30.62 -23.97 25.48
CA GLU A 120 29.17 -24.09 25.22
C GLU A 120 28.37 -22.91 25.79
N THR A 121 28.71 -22.43 27.00
CA THR A 121 28.08 -21.25 27.61
C THR A 121 28.29 -19.99 26.76
N GLY A 122 29.46 -19.86 26.14
CA GLY A 122 29.78 -18.75 25.23
C GLY A 122 29.01 -18.80 23.91
N ALA A 123 28.66 -19.99 23.42
CA ALA A 123 27.82 -20.17 22.24
C ALA A 123 26.35 -19.82 22.56
N VAL A 124 25.82 -20.30 23.68
CA VAL A 124 24.46 -19.98 24.15
C VAL A 124 24.31 -18.47 24.38
N SER A 125 25.29 -17.83 25.03
CA SER A 125 25.30 -16.37 25.24
C SER A 125 25.25 -15.57 23.91
N ARG A 126 25.98 -16.03 22.89
CA ARG A 126 25.96 -15.39 21.54
C ARG A 126 24.62 -15.53 20.85
N THR A 127 24.01 -16.73 20.90
CA THR A 127 22.69 -16.94 20.30
C THR A 127 21.60 -16.13 21.00
N LEU A 128 21.66 -15.98 22.33
CA LEU A 128 20.73 -15.13 23.09
C LEU A 128 20.84 -13.65 22.68
N LYS A 129 22.06 -13.12 22.54
CA LYS A 129 22.27 -11.74 22.05
C LYS A 129 21.74 -11.53 20.64
N GLN A 130 21.82 -12.55 19.80
CA GLN A 130 21.33 -12.48 18.42
C GLN A 130 19.80 -12.48 18.37
N VAL A 131 19.15 -13.29 19.22
CA VAL A 131 17.68 -13.29 19.38
C VAL A 131 17.21 -11.96 19.96
N GLU A 132 17.92 -11.40 20.95
CA GLU A 132 17.64 -10.09 21.52
C GLU A 132 17.69 -8.98 20.46
N ALA A 133 18.75 -8.94 19.65
CA ALA A 133 18.89 -7.97 18.56
C ALA A 133 17.79 -8.09 17.49
N LEU A 134 17.45 -9.32 17.09
CA LEU A 134 16.35 -9.56 16.15
C LEU A 134 15.01 -9.09 16.73
N THR A 135 14.79 -9.32 18.03
CA THR A 135 13.57 -8.90 18.72
C THR A 135 13.46 -7.38 18.75
N VAL A 136 14.55 -6.68 19.08
CA VAL A 136 14.59 -5.21 19.06
C VAL A 136 14.29 -4.66 17.67
N ASN A 137 14.91 -5.20 16.62
CA ASN A 137 14.66 -4.75 15.25
C ASN A 137 13.21 -4.95 14.79
N VAL A 138 12.58 -6.06 15.17
CA VAL A 138 11.16 -6.30 14.87
C VAL A 138 10.28 -5.29 15.59
N LEU A 139 10.57 -5.00 16.87
CA LEU A 139 9.84 -3.99 17.63
C LEU A 139 10.02 -2.58 17.03
N GLU A 140 11.22 -2.18 16.64
CA GLU A 140 11.46 -0.90 15.96
C GLU A 140 10.74 -0.79 14.61
N SER A 141 10.72 -1.89 13.85
CA SER A 141 10.01 -1.96 12.56
C SER A 141 8.50 -1.81 12.75
N LEU A 142 7.94 -2.49 13.76
CA LEU A 142 6.51 -2.38 14.11
C LEU A 142 6.17 -0.98 14.61
N LEU A 143 7.02 -0.36 15.42
CA LEU A 143 6.81 1.01 15.91
C LEU A 143 6.87 2.02 14.77
N SER A 144 7.85 1.91 13.86
CA SER A 144 7.95 2.77 12.68
C SER A 144 6.76 2.58 11.72
N PHE A 145 6.21 1.38 11.67
CA PHE A 145 5.03 1.08 10.86
C PHE A 145 3.75 1.68 11.45
N ILE A 146 3.55 1.59 12.78
CA ILE A 146 2.35 2.09 13.47
C ILE A 146 2.37 3.61 13.62
N LEU A 147 3.52 4.19 13.96
CA LEU A 147 3.65 5.63 14.21
C LEU A 147 3.93 6.44 12.95
N GLY A 148 4.16 5.75 11.81
CA GLY A 148 4.71 6.36 10.60
C GLY A 148 6.18 6.75 10.79
N PRO A 149 6.96 6.95 9.71
CA PRO A 149 8.32 7.41 9.85
C PRO A 149 8.29 8.77 10.55
N GLU A 150 8.79 8.82 11.79
CA GLU A 150 9.05 10.07 12.49
C GLU A 150 9.92 10.90 11.54
N ALA A 151 9.34 11.98 11.00
CA ALA A 151 10.05 12.89 10.14
C ALA A 151 11.19 13.46 10.97
N ALA A 152 12.39 12.90 10.78
CA ALA A 152 13.62 13.37 11.38
C ALA A 152 13.64 14.89 11.18
N SER A 153 13.43 15.59 12.29
CA SER A 153 13.48 17.04 12.34
C SER A 153 14.86 17.42 11.85
N LYS A 154 14.93 17.98 10.65
CA LYS A 154 16.17 18.48 10.06
C LYS A 154 16.67 19.61 10.96
N SER A 155 17.60 19.31 11.85
CA SER A 155 18.44 20.36 12.43
C SER A 155 19.27 20.93 11.30
N SER A 156 18.90 22.11 10.82
CA SER A 156 19.67 22.86 9.84
C SER A 156 21.02 23.25 10.45
N PRO A 157 22.17 22.91 9.84
CA PRO A 157 23.38 23.69 10.04
C PRO A 157 23.24 24.91 9.13
N TRP A 158 23.03 26.08 9.71
CA TRP A 158 23.24 27.32 8.97
C TRP A 158 24.74 27.41 8.69
N SER A 159 25.13 27.10 7.46
CA SER A 159 26.37 27.60 6.88
C SER A 159 26.08 28.97 6.28
N SER A 160 26.74 30.01 6.78
CA SER A 160 27.66 30.86 5.99
C SER A 160 27.92 32.19 6.70
N HIS A 161 29.22 32.49 6.80
CA HIS A 161 29.87 33.80 6.78
C HIS A 161 29.62 34.80 7.93
#